data_AF-A0A973S264-F1
#
_entry.id   AF-A0A973S264-F1
#
_cell.length_a   1.000
_cell.length_b   1.000
_cell.length_c   1.000
_cell.angle_alpha   90.00
_cell.angle_beta   90.00
_cell.angle_gamma   90.00
#
_symmetry.space_group_name_H-M   'P 1'
#
loop_
_entity.id
_entity.type
_entity.pdbx_description
1 polymer ?
#
loop_
_entity_poly.entity_id
_entity_poly.type
_entity_poly.pdbx_seq_one_letter_code
_entity_poly.pdbx_strand_id
1 'polypeptide(L)' 'MAAQVTHLFPTPVIIDELGDASALNSELEKIILDQRQRDAGLQLSNRGGWQSKRNFPQWASDA' A
#
# COMPACT_ATOMS: atom_id res chain seq x y z
N MET A 1 -5.43 5.13 -48.83
CA MET A 1 -4.79 5.88 -47.71
C MET A 1 -4.88 5.01 -46.47
N ALA A 2 -3.80 4.88 -45.70
CA ALA A 2 -3.80 4.09 -44.46
C ALA A 2 -3.67 5.05 -43.26
N ALA A 3 -4.46 4.82 -42.20
CA ALA A 3 -4.40 5.59 -40.97
C ALA A 3 -3.40 4.99 -39.97
N GLN A 4 -2.86 5.81 -39.07
CA GLN A 4 -1.95 5.42 -37.99
C GLN A 4 -2.52 5.82 -36.63
N VAL A 5 -2.40 4.93 -35.64
CA VAL A 5 -2.72 5.22 -34.24
C VAL A 5 -1.49 5.77 -33.54
N THR A 6 -1.65 6.91 -32.85
CA THR A 6 -0.60 7.56 -32.06
C THR A 6 -1.13 7.85 -30.67
N HIS A 7 -0.49 7.30 -29.64
CA HIS A 7 -0.81 7.60 -28.24
C HIS A 7 0.03 8.76 -27.77
N LEU A 8 -0.57 9.95 -27.64
CA LEU A 8 0.07 11.10 -27.02
C LEU A 8 -0.36 11.13 -25.56
N PHE A 9 0.57 10.77 -24.67
CA PHE A 9 0.42 10.78 -23.20
C PHE A 9 -0.53 9.71 -22.62
N PRO A 10 -0.41 8.43 -23.00
CA PRO A 10 -1.17 7.40 -22.31
C PRO A 10 -0.61 7.21 -20.88
N THR A 11 -1.50 7.21 -19.90
CA THR A 11 -1.21 6.72 -18.54
C THR A 11 -1.88 5.37 -18.36
N PRO A 12 -1.25 4.26 -18.78
CA PRO A 12 -1.84 2.95 -18.63
C PRO A 12 -1.99 2.61 -17.15
N VAL A 13 -3.16 2.10 -16.77
CA VAL A 13 -3.45 1.61 -15.42
C VAL A 13 -3.57 0.10 -15.51
N ILE A 14 -2.80 -0.60 -14.68
CA ILE A 14 -2.87 -2.05 -14.52
C ILE A 14 -3.60 -2.33 -13.22
N ILE A 15 -4.60 -3.22 -13.28
CA ILE A 15 -5.33 -3.71 -12.13
C ILE A 15 -5.16 -5.22 -12.15
N ASP A 16 -4.68 -5.78 -11.05
CA ASP A 16 -4.47 -7.21 -10.88
C ASP A 16 -4.80 -7.60 -9.44
N GLU A 17 -5.09 -8.88 -9.23
CA GLU A 17 -5.35 -9.44 -7.91
C GLU A 17 -4.13 -10.21 -7.43
N LEU A 18 -3.63 -9.84 -6.24
CA LEU A 18 -2.53 -10.58 -5.63
C LEU A 18 -3.06 -11.94 -5.13
N GLY A 19 -2.37 -13.02 -5.48
CA GLY A 19 -2.66 -14.34 -4.92
C GLY A 19 -2.63 -14.29 -3.39
N ASP A 20 -3.58 -14.96 -2.75
CA ASP A 20 -3.74 -15.00 -1.29
C ASP A 20 -3.92 -13.63 -0.60
N ALA A 21 -4.31 -12.58 -1.33
CA ALA A 21 -4.51 -11.23 -0.79
C ALA A 21 -5.40 -11.21 0.46
N SER A 22 -6.43 -12.05 0.52
CA SER A 22 -7.33 -12.13 1.68
C SER A 22 -6.62 -12.62 2.94
N ALA A 23 -5.79 -13.66 2.83
CA ALA A 23 -5.02 -14.19 3.96
C ALA A 23 -3.96 -13.18 4.39
N LEU A 24 -3.23 -12.61 3.43
CA LEU A 24 -2.20 -11.60 3.67
C LEU A 24 -2.76 -10.37 4.39
N ASN A 25 -3.88 -9.83 3.89
CA ASN A 25 -4.53 -8.67 4.53
C ASN A 25 -5.01 -8.98 5.95
N SER A 26 -5.51 -10.20 6.20
CA SER A 26 -5.94 -10.61 7.54
C SER A 26 -4.78 -10.70 8.54
N GLU A 27 -3.59 -11.08 8.09
CA GLU A 27 -2.37 -11.09 8.91
C GLU A 27 -1.86 -9.66 9.14
N LEU A 28 -1.69 -8.90 8.05
CA LEU A 28 -1.18 -7.53 8.10
C LEU A 28 -2.07 -6.61 8.93
N GLU A 29 -3.39 -6.76 8.86
CA GLU A 29 -4.33 -5.95 9.65
C GLU A 29 -4.04 -6.06 11.15
N LYS A 30 -3.85 -7.28 11.67
CA LYS A 30 -3.53 -7.50 13.08
C LYS A 30 -2.23 -6.81 13.47
N ILE A 31 -1.18 -7.03 12.68
CA ILE A 31 0.16 -6.47 12.93
C ILE A 31 0.10 -4.93 12.92
N ILE A 32 -0.56 -4.34 11.93
CA ILE A 32 -0.66 -2.89 11.75
C ILE A 32 -1.46 -2.24 12.88
N LEU A 33 -2.59 -2.83 13.27
CA LEU A 33 -3.42 -2.32 14.35
C LEU A 33 -2.68 -2.39 15.70
N ASP A 34 -1.97 -3.48 15.97
CA ASP A 34 -1.15 -3.61 17.17
C ASP A 34 0.02 -2.61 17.17
N GLN A 35 0.62 -2.34 16.01
CA GLN A 35 1.68 -1.33 15.89
C GLN A 35 1.14 0.09 16.11
N ARG A 36 -0.05 0.40 15.59
CA ARG A 36 -0.71 1.69 15.77
C ARG A 36 -1.01 1.99 17.23
N GLN A 37 -1.35 0.97 18.03
CA GLN A 37 -1.55 1.13 19.47
C GLN A 37 -0.25 1.46 20.22
N ARG A 38 0.88 0.95 19.74
CA ARG A 38 2.21 1.09 20.39
C ARG A 38 2.99 2.32 19.95
N ASP A 39 2.77 2.80 18.74
CA ASP A 39 3.51 3.93 18.15
C ASP A 39 2.57 4.94 17.49
N ALA A 40 2.69 6.21 17.88
CA ALA A 40 1.88 7.31 17.35
C ALA A 40 2.09 7.58 15.84
N GLY A 41 3.10 6.97 15.23
CA GLY A 41 3.42 7.10 13.81
C GLY A 41 4.14 8.41 13.47
N LEU A 42 4.19 8.71 12.18
CA LEU A 42 4.70 9.97 11.66
C LEU A 42 3.60 11.04 11.69
N GLN A 43 3.96 12.23 12.17
CA GLN A 43 3.11 13.42 12.10
C GLN A 43 3.53 14.25 10.87
N LEU A 44 2.85 14.02 9.75
CA LEU A 44 3.06 14.75 8.49
C LEU A 44 1.81 15.61 8.18
N SER A 45 1.48 15.79 6.90
CA SER A 45 0.27 16.51 6.48
C SER A 45 -1.03 15.72 6.74
N ASN A 46 -0.95 14.43 7.06
CA ASN A 46 -2.12 13.57 7.30
C ASN A 46 -2.73 13.81 8.69
N ARG A 47 -3.53 14.87 8.82
CA ARG A 47 -4.27 15.16 10.07
C ARG A 47 -5.36 14.11 10.30
N GLY A 48 -5.30 13.45 11.45
CA GLY A 48 -6.28 12.43 11.86
C GLY A 48 -6.01 11.04 11.29
N GLY A 49 -5.06 10.90 10.37
CA GLY A 49 -4.58 9.60 9.92
C GLY A 49 -3.43 9.08 10.77
N TRP A 50 -3.04 7.85 10.48
CA TRP A 50 -1.85 7.22 11.04
C TRP A 50 -0.98 6.71 9.90
N GLN A 51 0.32 6.95 10.01
CA GLN A 51 1.32 6.45 9.08
C GLN A 51 2.46 5.88 9.91
N SER A 52 2.83 4.63 9.64
CA SER A 52 3.94 3.99 10.33
C SER A 52 5.28 4.71 10.07
N LYS A 53 6.22 4.53 11.00
CA LYS A 53 7.63 4.85 10.74
C LYS A 53 8.19 3.88 9.69
N ARG A 54 9.30 4.26 9.05
CA ARG A 54 9.96 3.47 7.99
C ARG A 54 10.66 2.19 8.50
N ASN A 55 10.57 1.91 9.79
CA ASN A 55 11.13 0.70 10.40
C ASN A 55 10.18 -0.50 10.34
N PHE A 56 9.16 -0.47 9.50
CA PHE A 56 8.23 -1.58 9.33
C PHE A 56 8.86 -2.93 8.99
N PRO A 57 10.02 -3.04 8.30
CA PRO A 57 10.69 -4.34 8.16
C PRO A 57 11.13 -4.99 9.49
N GLN A 58 11.06 -4.27 10.62
CA GLN A 58 11.41 -4.81 11.93
C GLN A 58 10.20 -5.45 12.65
N TRP A 59 8.98 -5.19 12.18
CA TRP A 59 7.75 -5.61 12.86
C TRP A 59 6.68 -6.15 11.91
N ALA A 60 6.75 -5.82 10.63
CA ALA A 60 6.11 -6.60 9.59
C ALA A 60 6.84 -7.94 9.55
N SER A 61 6.10 -9.02 9.74
CA SER A 61 6.57 -10.40 9.65
C SER A 61 7.16 -10.69 8.26
N ASP A 62 7.39 -11.97 7.93
CA ASP A 62 7.68 -12.42 6.55
C ASP A 62 6.47 -12.25 5.59
N ALA A 63 5.52 -11.38 5.93
CA ALA A 63 4.34 -11.03 5.16
C ALA A 63 4.67 -10.16 3.95
#